data_AF-A0A1I6WMI6-F1
#
_entry.id   AF-A0A1I6WMI6-F1
#
_cell.length_a   1.000
_cell.length_b   1.000
_cell.length_c   1.000
_cell.angle_alpha   90.00
_cell.angle_beta   90.00
_cell.angle_gamma   90.00
#
_symmetry.space_group_name_H-M   'P 1'
#
loop_
_entity.id
_entity.type
_entity.pdbx_description
1 polymer ?
#
loop_
_entity_poly.entity_id
_entity_poly.type
_entity_poly.pdbx_seq_one_letter_code
_entity_poly.pdbx_strand_id
1 'polypeptide(L)'
;MAAKIATAPFDGRIAWATLTSASQARIGAAALEKAVAQAIFERDYGKGPAGRAAEAALEIADLELQLVAIGQMDERLWVEAEFRETAYRIPSALGLVCHGCGCSEHDACEPSCGWVSETRCTACHEDGRATA
;
A
#
# COMPACT_ATOMS: atom_id res chain seq x y z
N MET A 1 7.83 -5.56 -20.11
CA MET A 1 8.55 -6.05 -18.92
C MET A 1 7.63 -5.88 -17.73
N ALA A 2 7.47 -6.90 -16.89
CA ALA A 2 6.68 -6.76 -15.66
C ALA A 2 7.40 -5.84 -14.67
N ALA A 3 6.64 -5.04 -13.93
CA ALA A 3 7.16 -4.25 -12.81
C ALA A 3 7.77 -5.17 -11.75
N LYS A 4 8.90 -4.76 -11.15
CA LYS A 4 9.56 -5.52 -10.08
C LYS A 4 9.08 -5.06 -8.70
N ILE A 5 9.21 -5.94 -7.71
CA ILE A 5 8.98 -5.63 -6.30
C ILE A 5 10.33 -5.42 -5.61
N ALA A 6 10.55 -4.22 -5.08
CA ALA A 6 11.78 -3.83 -4.38
C ALA A 6 11.94 -4.61 -3.08
N THR A 7 13.16 -4.99 -2.70
CA THR A 7 13.48 -5.82 -1.50
C THR A 7 13.07 -5.20 -0.17
N ALA A 8 13.13 -3.87 -0.07
CA ALA A 8 12.68 -3.14 1.10
C ALA A 8 11.21 -2.71 0.96
N PRO A 9 10.39 -2.84 2.00
CA PRO A 9 9.01 -2.34 1.99
C PRO A 9 8.98 -0.81 2.09
N PHE A 10 7.86 -0.22 1.69
CA PHE A 10 7.55 1.17 1.98
C PHE A 10 7.04 1.27 3.42
N ASP A 11 7.82 1.90 4.31
CA ASP A 11 7.37 2.21 5.68
C ASP A 11 6.77 3.62 5.73
N GLY A 12 5.43 3.67 5.86
CA GLY A 12 4.69 4.92 5.94
C GLY A 12 5.09 5.82 7.11
N ARG A 13 5.63 5.27 8.22
CA ARG A 13 6.10 6.06 9.37
C ARG A 13 7.41 6.78 9.05
N ILE A 14 8.32 6.10 8.34
CA ILE A 14 9.56 6.70 7.87
C ILE A 14 9.24 7.80 6.86
N ALA A 15 8.37 7.51 5.88
CA ALA A 15 7.92 8.51 4.92
C ALA A 15 7.30 9.72 5.62
N TRP A 16 6.38 9.50 6.57
CA TRP A 16 5.74 10.54 7.36
C TRP A 16 6.74 11.44 8.10
N ALA A 17 7.79 10.85 8.69
CA ALA A 17 8.80 11.59 9.43
C ALA A 17 9.64 12.54 8.56
N THR A 18 9.68 12.34 7.25
CA THR A 18 10.39 13.23 6.31
C THR A 18 9.55 14.43 5.86
N LEU A 19 8.24 14.41 6.11
CA LEU A 19 7.33 15.46 5.70
C LEU A 19 7.44 16.71 6.59
N THR A 20 7.16 17.87 6.00
CA THR A 20 7.00 19.11 6.78
C THR A 20 5.76 19.02 7.67
N SER A 21 5.73 19.78 8.76
CA SER A 21 4.56 19.86 9.64
C SER A 21 3.29 20.31 8.90
N ALA A 22 3.42 21.19 7.89
CA ALA A 22 2.30 21.61 7.05
C ALA A 22 1.77 20.45 6.19
N SER A 23 2.66 19.67 5.57
CA SER A 23 2.28 18.48 4.79
C SER A 23 1.64 17.41 5.67
N GLN A 24 2.21 17.14 6.85
CA GLN A 24 1.64 16.24 7.85
C GLN A 24 0.24 16.67 8.27
N ALA A 25 0.04 17.97 8.56
CA ALA A 25 -1.28 18.48 8.95
C ALA A 25 -2.33 18.30 7.84
N ARG A 26 -1.96 18.53 6.57
CA ARG A 26 -2.87 18.34 5.42
C ARG A 26 -3.26 16.87 5.23
N ILE A 27 -2.29 15.97 5.25
CA ILE A 27 -2.57 14.52 5.11
C ILE A 27 -3.38 14.04 6.31
N GLY A 28 -3.04 14.48 7.52
CA GLY A 28 -3.76 14.13 8.74
C GLY A 28 -5.23 14.57 8.72
N ALA A 29 -5.51 15.79 8.24
CA ALA A 29 -6.87 16.29 8.07
C ALA A 29 -7.67 15.42 7.09
N ALA A 30 -7.13 15.17 5.88
CA ALA A 30 -7.80 14.32 4.88
C ALA A 30 -8.04 12.89 5.38
N ALA A 31 -7.07 12.31 6.11
CA ALA A 31 -7.21 10.98 6.71
C ALA A 31 -8.31 10.92 7.78
N LEU A 32 -8.43 11.96 8.61
CA LEU A 32 -9.48 12.06 9.62
C LEU A 32 -10.87 12.23 9.00
N GLU A 33 -11.00 13.08 7.98
CA GLU A 33 -12.26 13.24 7.23
C GLU A 33 -12.72 11.90 6.63
N LYS A 34 -11.80 11.16 5.98
CA LYS A 34 -12.09 9.82 5.44
C LYS A 34 -12.51 8.84 6.54
N ALA A 35 -11.80 8.81 7.67
CA ALA A 35 -12.11 7.91 8.77
C ALA A 35 -13.49 8.19 9.39
N VAL A 36 -13.86 9.46 9.54
CA VAL A 36 -15.18 9.87 10.04
C VAL A 36 -16.28 9.52 9.02
N ALA A 37 -16.05 9.77 7.73
CA ALA A 37 -17.00 9.39 6.67
C ALA A 37 -17.22 7.86 6.66
N GLN A 38 -16.15 7.06 6.78
CA GLN A 38 -16.25 5.60 6.90
C GLN A 38 -17.08 5.19 8.10
N ALA A 39 -16.80 5.76 9.28
CA ALA A 39 -17.52 5.42 10.49
C ALA A 39 -19.01 5.77 10.44
N ILE A 40 -19.39 6.86 9.76
CA ILE A 40 -20.81 7.21 9.55
C ILE A 40 -21.45 6.24 8.56
N PHE A 41 -20.77 5.96 7.44
CA PHE A 41 -21.28 5.03 6.43
C PHE A 41 -21.49 3.64 7.00
N GLU A 42 -20.56 3.09 7.79
CA GLU A 42 -20.70 1.76 8.39
C GLU A 42 -21.86 1.68 9.40
N ARG A 43 -22.13 2.76 10.14
CA ARG A 43 -23.20 2.80 11.13
C ARG A 43 -24.59 2.89 10.50
N ASP A 44 -24.72 3.63 9.39
CA ASP A 44 -26.01 3.87 8.72
C ASP A 44 -26.19 3.04 7.44
N TYR A 45 -25.12 2.41 6.94
CA TYR A 45 -25.00 1.59 5.72
C TYR A 45 -25.74 2.18 4.50
N GLY A 46 -25.64 3.50 4.32
CA GLY A 46 -26.31 4.21 3.21
C GLY A 46 -27.84 4.28 3.30
N LYS A 47 -28.46 3.82 4.41
CA LYS A 47 -29.93 3.70 4.53
C LYS A 47 -30.61 5.05 4.82
N GLY A 48 -29.92 6.00 5.45
CA GLY A 48 -30.42 7.32 5.76
C GLY A 48 -29.69 8.46 5.04
N PRO A 49 -30.14 9.72 5.22
CA PRO A 49 -29.46 10.89 4.66
C PRO A 49 -28.00 11.01 5.09
N ALA A 50 -27.68 10.60 6.32
CA ALA A 50 -26.32 10.60 6.85
C ALA A 50 -25.43 9.57 6.13
N GLY A 51 -25.88 8.34 5.95
CA GLY A 51 -25.15 7.30 5.23
C GLY A 51 -24.91 7.67 3.77
N ARG A 52 -25.91 8.24 3.08
CA ARG A 52 -25.73 8.74 1.70
C ARG A 52 -24.71 9.87 1.61
N ALA A 53 -24.74 10.81 2.55
CA ALA A 53 -23.75 11.89 2.60
C ALA A 53 -22.35 11.35 2.90
N ALA A 54 -22.26 10.35 3.78
CA ALA A 54 -21.00 9.70 4.15
C ALA A 54 -20.38 8.90 3.01
N GLU A 55 -21.18 8.21 2.19
CA GLU A 55 -20.73 7.53 0.98
C GLU A 55 -20.09 8.53 -0.01
N ALA A 56 -20.76 9.64 -0.29
CA ALA A 56 -20.19 10.69 -1.14
C ALA A 56 -18.93 11.32 -0.52
N ALA A 57 -18.92 11.51 0.80
CA ALA A 57 -17.75 12.03 1.52
C ALA A 57 -16.57 11.06 1.46
N LEU A 58 -16.79 9.74 1.48
CA LEU A 58 -15.75 8.73 1.34
C LEU A 58 -15.03 8.82 -0.01
N GLU A 59 -15.76 8.96 -1.11
CA GLU A 59 -15.19 9.11 -2.45
C GLU A 59 -14.30 10.36 -2.54
N ILE A 60 -14.81 11.50 -2.03
CA ILE A 60 -14.08 12.77 -2.03
C ILE A 60 -12.85 12.69 -1.15
N ALA A 61 -12.99 12.19 0.09
CA ALA A 61 -11.90 12.13 1.05
C ALA A 61 -10.83 11.11 0.65
N ASP A 62 -11.19 10.01 -0.03
CA ASP A 62 -10.21 9.07 -0.59
C ASP A 62 -9.37 9.72 -1.69
N LEU A 63 -10.02 10.40 -2.65
CA LEU A 63 -9.33 11.13 -3.70
C LEU A 63 -8.42 12.23 -3.12
N GLU A 64 -8.95 13.02 -2.18
CA GLU A 64 -8.17 14.07 -1.53
C GLU A 64 -6.95 13.49 -0.82
N LEU A 65 -7.14 12.44 0.00
CA LEU A 65 -6.06 11.78 0.73
C LEU A 65 -4.98 11.29 -0.23
N GLN A 66 -5.34 10.64 -1.33
CA GLN A 66 -4.40 10.18 -2.35
C GLN A 66 -3.61 11.33 -2.96
N LEU A 67 -4.29 12.40 -3.37
CA LEU A 67 -3.65 13.57 -4.00
C LEU A 67 -2.70 14.28 -3.04
N VAL A 68 -3.12 14.51 -1.78
CA VAL A 68 -2.27 15.21 -0.80
C VAL A 68 -1.14 14.33 -0.28
N ALA A 69 -1.32 13.02 -0.17
CA ALA A 69 -0.25 12.12 0.26
C ALA A 69 0.81 11.99 -0.84
N ILE A 70 0.42 11.57 -2.04
CA ILE A 70 1.37 11.34 -3.14
C ILE A 70 2.02 12.66 -3.59
N GLY A 71 1.25 13.74 -3.69
CA GLY A 71 1.76 15.06 -4.11
C GLY A 71 2.71 15.74 -3.11
N GLN A 72 2.94 15.15 -1.93
CA GLN A 72 3.87 15.69 -0.92
C GLN A 72 5.07 14.76 -0.67
N MET A 73 5.07 13.55 -1.22
CA MET A 73 6.13 12.57 -1.03
C MET A 73 7.09 12.56 -2.22
N ASP A 74 8.38 12.40 -1.93
CA ASP A 74 9.37 12.09 -2.96
C ASP A 74 9.13 10.68 -3.48
N GLU A 75 9.03 10.52 -4.80
CA GLU A 75 8.83 9.24 -5.47
C GLU A 75 9.91 8.21 -5.10
N ARG A 76 11.14 8.67 -4.81
CA ARG A 76 12.26 7.82 -4.36
C ARG A 76 12.01 7.08 -3.04
N LEU A 77 10.97 7.47 -2.30
CA LEU A 77 10.55 6.76 -1.09
C LEU A 77 9.88 5.42 -1.41
N TRP A 78 9.26 5.27 -2.58
CA TRP A 78 8.50 4.06 -2.93
C TRP A 78 8.85 3.49 -4.33
N VAL A 79 9.71 4.18 -5.09
CA VAL A 79 10.26 3.70 -6.36
C VAL A 79 11.78 3.53 -6.25
N GLU A 80 12.26 2.35 -6.64
CA GLU A 80 13.67 2.02 -6.82
C GLU A 80 13.97 1.89 -8.31
N ALA A 81 14.84 2.77 -8.82
CA ALA A 81 15.32 2.69 -10.18
C ALA A 81 16.66 1.93 -10.21
N GLU A 82 16.67 0.72 -10.76
CA GLU A 82 17.89 -0.07 -10.98
C GLU A 82 18.09 -0.26 -12.49
N PHE A 83 19.18 0.26 -13.05
CA PHE A 83 19.66 0.04 -14.44
C PHE A 83 18.60 -0.42 -15.47
N ARG A 84 17.76 0.52 -15.94
CA ARG A 84 16.69 0.34 -16.94
C ARG A 84 15.43 -0.40 -16.47
N GLU A 85 15.34 -0.71 -15.18
CA GLU A 85 14.20 -1.37 -14.58
C GLU A 85 13.68 -0.57 -13.38
N THR A 86 12.38 -0.66 -13.15
CA THR A 86 11.70 -0.02 -12.02
C THR A 86 11.18 -1.08 -11.06
N ALA A 87 11.56 -0.97 -9.80
CA ALA A 87 11.03 -1.75 -8.70
C ALA A 87 10.22 -0.87 -7.75
N TYR A 88 9.12 -1.39 -7.23
CA TYR A 88 8.24 -0.66 -6.31
C TYR A 88 8.34 -1.24 -4.91
N ARG A 89 8.46 -0.36 -3.91
CA ARG A 89 8.39 -0.75 -2.50
C ARG A 89 6.93 -0.90 -2.10
N ILE A 90 6.53 -2.11 -1.71
CA ILE A 90 5.16 -2.40 -1.31
C ILE A 90 4.93 -1.92 0.14
N PRO A 91 3.77 -1.32 0.47
CA PRO A 91 3.49 -0.85 1.83
C PRO A 91 3.66 -1.94 2.88
N SER A 92 4.39 -1.63 3.96
CA SER A 92 4.68 -2.55 5.05
C SER A 92 3.44 -3.05 5.79
N ALA A 93 2.30 -2.38 5.62
CA ALA A 93 1.01 -2.79 6.19
C ALA A 93 0.52 -4.15 5.65
N LEU A 94 0.98 -4.58 4.47
CA LEU A 94 0.62 -5.87 3.88
C LEU A 94 1.38 -7.06 4.51
N GLY A 95 2.44 -6.80 5.30
CA GLY A 95 3.29 -7.85 5.85
C GLY A 95 4.32 -8.38 4.84
N LEU A 96 4.60 -9.68 4.89
CA LEU A 96 5.56 -10.33 3.98
C LEU A 96 4.98 -10.42 2.57
N VAL A 97 5.83 -10.13 1.57
CA VAL A 97 5.49 -10.21 0.14
C VAL A 97 6.61 -10.94 -0.59
N CYS A 98 6.29 -11.89 -1.46
CA CYS A 98 7.29 -12.56 -2.28
C CYS A 98 7.70 -11.66 -3.45
N HIS A 99 9.00 -11.40 -3.61
CA HIS A 99 9.48 -10.47 -4.65
C HIS A 99 9.47 -11.10 -6.04
N GLY A 100 9.33 -12.43 -6.10
CA GLY A 100 9.21 -13.20 -7.34
C GLY A 100 7.80 -13.21 -7.92
N CYS A 101 6.78 -13.39 -7.09
CA CYS A 101 5.39 -13.58 -7.55
C CYS A 101 4.35 -12.62 -6.93
N GLY A 102 4.73 -11.84 -5.91
CA GLY A 102 3.83 -10.91 -5.23
C GLY A 102 2.88 -11.54 -4.20
N CYS A 103 2.96 -12.85 -3.95
CA CYS A 103 2.09 -13.48 -2.95
C CYS A 103 2.34 -12.90 -1.54
N SER A 104 1.30 -12.90 -0.73
CA SER A 104 1.31 -12.43 0.66
C SER A 104 0.50 -13.38 1.55
N GLU A 105 0.45 -13.13 2.86
CA GLU A 105 -0.40 -13.90 3.78
C GLU A 105 -1.90 -13.78 3.46
N HIS A 106 -2.29 -12.70 2.76
CA HIS A 106 -3.68 -12.44 2.36
C HIS A 106 -4.01 -12.93 0.95
N ASP A 107 -3.00 -13.34 0.18
CA ASP A 107 -3.11 -13.78 -1.22
C ASP A 107 -1.96 -14.74 -1.54
N ALA A 108 -2.12 -16.00 -1.12
CA ALA A 108 -1.10 -17.03 -1.30
C ALA A 108 -1.10 -17.60 -2.73
N CYS A 109 0.01 -18.21 -3.14
CA CYS A 109 0.07 -18.95 -4.41
C CYS A 109 -0.95 -20.11 -4.45
N GLU A 110 -1.24 -20.61 -5.64
CA GLU A 110 -1.98 -21.86 -5.85
C GLU A 110 -1.07 -22.86 -6.61
N PRO A 111 -0.75 -24.04 -6.04
CA PRO A 111 -1.08 -24.46 -4.68
C PRO A 111 -0.40 -23.59 -3.62
N SER A 112 -0.98 -23.59 -2.41
CA SER A 112 -0.51 -22.79 -1.27
C SER A 112 0.99 -22.95 -1.02
N CYS A 113 1.69 -21.82 -0.83
CA CYS A 113 3.12 -21.76 -0.55
C CYS A 113 3.41 -21.32 0.90
N GLY A 114 4.59 -21.64 1.41
CA GLY A 114 5.13 -21.08 2.65
C GLY A 114 6.19 -20.00 2.39
N TRP A 115 6.83 -19.51 3.46
CA TRP A 115 7.95 -18.57 3.38
C TRP A 115 9.29 -19.28 3.56
N VAL A 116 10.25 -19.00 2.67
CA VAL A 116 11.66 -19.47 2.77
C VAL A 116 12.54 -18.38 3.38
N SER A 117 12.18 -17.11 3.15
CA SER A 117 12.80 -15.92 3.73
C SER A 117 11.78 -14.79 3.77
N GLU A 118 12.15 -13.65 4.34
CA GLU A 118 11.29 -12.45 4.41
C GLU A 118 10.85 -11.91 3.04
N THR A 119 11.51 -12.32 1.96
CA THR A 119 11.28 -11.78 0.59
C THR A 119 11.00 -12.87 -0.45
N ARG A 120 10.88 -14.15 -0.05
CA ARG A 120 10.74 -15.29 -0.98
C ARG A 120 9.85 -16.39 -0.42
N CYS A 121 8.85 -16.81 -1.19
CA CYS A 121 8.02 -17.97 -0.88
C CYS A 121 8.63 -19.29 -1.37
N THR A 122 8.10 -20.42 -0.89
CA THR A 122 8.55 -21.77 -1.27
C THR A 122 8.32 -22.07 -2.74
N ALA A 123 7.20 -21.65 -3.32
CA ALA A 123 6.91 -21.85 -4.74
C ALA A 123 7.99 -21.21 -5.62
N CYS A 124 8.29 -19.93 -5.39
CA CYS A 124 9.35 -19.27 -6.14
C CYS A 124 10.76 -19.76 -5.78
N HIS A 125 10.97 -20.37 -4.61
CA HIS A 125 12.26 -21.01 -4.29
C HIS A 125 12.44 -22.30 -5.10
N GLU A 126 11.39 -23.10 -5.23
CA GLU A 126 11.38 -24.35 -5.99
C GLU A 126 11.53 -24.11 -7.50
N ASP A 127 10.88 -23.07 -8.04
CA ASP A 127 11.08 -22.62 -9.42
C ASP A 127 12.53 -22.18 -9.70
N GLY A 128 13.31 -21.86 -8.66
CA GLY A 128 14.72 -21.48 -8.73
C GLY A 128 15.70 -22.64 -8.86
N ARG A 129 15.27 -23.92 -8.82
CA ARG A 129 16.15 -25.10 -8.92
C ARG A 129 16.36 -25.62 -10.36
N ALA A 130 16.52 -24.73 -11.32
CA ALA A 130 16.94 -25.10 -12.68
C ALA A 130 18.00 -24.18 -13.30
N THR A 131 18.79 -23.45 -12.50
CA THR A 131 20.03 -22.81 -12.97
C THR A 131 21.07 -22.69 -11.86
N ALA A 132 21.64 -23.82 -11.45
CA ALA A 132 23.01 -23.92 -10.92
C ALA A 132 23.52 -25.35 -11.13
#